data_AF-A0A966M520-F1
#
_entry.id   AF-A0A966M520-F1
#
_cell.length_a   1.000
_cell.length_b   1.000
_cell.length_c   1.000
_cell.angle_alpha   90.00
_cell.angle_beta   90.00
_cell.angle_gamma   90.00
#
_symmetry.space_group_name_H-M   'P 1'
#
loop_
_entity.id
_entity.type
_entity.pdbx_description
1 polymer ?
#
loop_
_entity_poly.entity_id
_entity_poly.type
_entity_poly.pdbx_seq_one_letter_code
_entity_poly.pdbx_strand_id
1 'polypeptide(L)' 'FARQVANRVIFMDEGQIVEQNEPEEFFNNPKSDRTKLFLSQILGH' A
#
# COMPACT_ATOMS: atom_id res chain seq x y z
N PHE A 1 1.49 -0.27 12.55
CA PHE A 1 2.95 -0.42 12.70
C PHE A 1 3.74 0.05 11.47
N ALA A 2 3.48 -0.51 10.27
CA ALA A 2 4.17 -0.11 9.02
C ALA A 2 4.08 1.40 8.71
N ARG A 3 2.94 2.03 9.04
CA ARG A 3 2.70 3.48 8.81
C ARG A 3 3.64 4.43 9.58
N GLN A 4 4.19 4.00 10.72
CA GLN A 4 4.95 4.90 11.60
C GLN A 4 6.47 4.75 11.50
N VAL A 5 6.96 3.68 10.88
CA VAL A 5 8.39 3.35 10.87
C VAL A 5 8.98 3.33 9.46
N ALA A 6 8.16 3.07 8.44
CA ALA A 6 8.64 3.03 7.07
C ALA A 6 8.74 4.45 6.48
N ASN A 7 9.82 4.74 5.75
CA ASN A 7 9.93 5.98 4.96
C ASN A 7 9.27 5.84 3.59
N ARG A 8 9.11 4.61 3.08
CA ARG A 8 8.54 4.33 1.77
C ARG A 8 7.93 2.94 1.76
N VAL A 9 6.78 2.81 1.10
CA VAL A 9 6.08 1.53 0.93
C VAL A 9 6.16 1.16 -0.54
N ILE A 10 6.53 -0.09 -0.80
CA ILE A 10 6.54 -0.67 -2.14
C ILE A 10 5.56 -1.84 -2.10
N PHE A 11 4.50 -1.74 -2.88
CA PHE A 11 3.57 -2.82 -3.10
C PHE A 11 3.96 -3.57 -4.36
N MET A 12 4.20 -4.85 -4.18
CA MET A 12 4.58 -5.76 -5.25
C MET A 12 3.50 -6.81 -5.44
N ASP A 13 3.17 -7.08 -6.69
CA ASP A 13 2.22 -8.11 -7.08
C ASP A 13 2.70 -8.78 -8.37
N GLU A 14 2.53 -10.10 -8.47
CA GLU A 14 3.03 -10.92 -9.59
C GLU A 14 4.51 -10.69 -9.94
N GLY A 15 5.34 -10.34 -8.96
CA GLY A 15 6.76 -10.03 -9.16
C GLY A 15 7.03 -8.66 -9.80
N GLN A 16 6.02 -7.81 -9.95
CA GLN A 16 6.14 -6.43 -10.43
C GLN A 16 5.87 -5.43 -9.32
N ILE A 17 6.50 -4.26 -9.41
CA ILE A 17 6.17 -3.13 -8.54
C ILE A 17 4.90 -2.48 -9.07
N VAL A 18 3.81 -2.64 -8.33
CA VAL A 18 2.49 -2.10 -8.71
C VAL A 18 2.33 -0.68 -8.20
N GLU A 19 2.84 -0.40 -6.99
CA GLU A 19 2.78 0.95 -6.42
C GLU A 19 3.95 1.21 -5.47
N GLN A 20 4.48 2.42 -5.50
CA GLN A 20 5.52 2.86 -4.58
C GLN A 20 5.22 4.30 -4.15
N ASN A 21 4.88 4.49 -2.88
CA ASN A 21 4.55 5.79 -2.30
C ASN A 21 5.00 5.88 -0.85
N GLU A 22 4.86 7.06 -0.25
CA GLU A 22 4.99 7.21 1.20
C GLU A 22 3.90 6.42 1.91
N PRO A 23 4.14 5.94 3.15
CA PRO A 23 3.13 5.16 3.87
C PRO A 23 1.82 5.93 4.05
N GLU A 24 1.88 7.22 4.36
CA GLU A 24 0.65 8.03 4.52
C GLU A 24 -0.17 8.06 3.23
N GLU A 25 0.45 8.37 2.09
CA GLU A 25 -0.26 8.34 0.80
C GLU A 25 -0.73 6.94 0.45
N PHE A 26 0.09 5.91 0.64
CA PHE A 26 -0.26 4.53 0.33
C PHE A 26 -1.51 4.06 1.07
N PHE A 27 -1.61 4.35 2.37
CA PHE A 27 -2.73 3.90 3.20
C PHE A 27 -3.95 4.83 3.15
N ASN A 28 -3.78 6.14 2.97
CA ASN A 28 -4.88 7.11 2.98
C ASN A 28 -5.39 7.45 1.58
N ASN A 29 -4.54 7.41 0.56
CA ASN A 29 -4.87 7.76 -0.81
C ASN A 29 -4.19 6.83 -1.84
N PRO A 30 -4.45 5.52 -1.80
CA PRO A 30 -3.90 4.57 -2.75
C PRO A 30 -4.30 4.92 -4.19
N LYS A 31 -3.32 5.05 -5.09
CA LYS A 31 -3.58 5.43 -6.49
C LYS A 31 -3.93 4.24 -7.36
N SER A 32 -3.38 3.06 -7.06
CA SER A 32 -3.66 1.83 -7.80
C SER A 32 -4.88 1.12 -7.25
N ASP A 33 -5.71 0.59 -8.15
CA ASP A 33 -6.90 -0.19 -7.77
C ASP A 33 -6.52 -1.53 -7.12
N ARG A 34 -5.38 -2.13 -7.51
CA ARG A 34 -4.85 -3.32 -6.83
C ARG A 34 -4.46 -3.02 -5.38
N THR A 35 -3.84 -1.85 -5.14
CA THR A 35 -3.50 -1.41 -3.78
C THR A 35 -4.76 -1.20 -2.92
N LYS A 36 -5.81 -0.59 -3.48
CA LYS A 36 -7.11 -0.44 -2.78
C LYS A 36 -7.71 -1.79 -2.38
N LEU A 37 -7.68 -2.76 -3.29
CA LEU A 37 -8.16 -4.11 -3.04
C LEU A 37 -7.33 -4.83 -1.96
N PHE A 38 -6.01 -4.69 -1.99
CA PHE A 38 -5.13 -5.24 -0.96
C PHE A 38 -5.40 -4.62 0.42
N LEU A 39 -5.53 -3.29 0.47
CA LEU A 39 -5.81 -2.57 1.70
C LEU A 39 -7.19 -2.92 2.28
N SER A 40 -8.21 -3.13 1.45
CA SER A 40 -9.53 -3.53 1.94
C SER A 40 -9.54 -4.94 2.53
N GLN A 41 -8.72 -5.86 2.01
CA GLN A 41 -8.54 -7.20 2.58
C GLN A 41 -7.79 -7.20 3.91
N ILE A 42 -6.85 -6.27 4.10
CA ILE A 42 -6.01 -6.20 5.31
C ILE A 42 -6.62 -5.35 6.41
N LEU A 43 -7.31 -4.25 6.07
CA LEU A 43 -7.91 -3.33 7.02
C LEU A 43 -9.36 -3.69 7.36
N GLY A 44 -9.95 -4.67 6.67
CA GLY A 44 -11.32 -5.14 6.90
C GLY A 44 -11.51 -5.98 8.17
N HIS A 45 -10.48 -6.17 9.00
CA HIS A 45 -10.57 -6.92 10.26
C HIS A 45 -9.85 -6.26 11.43
#